data_AF-A0A1G3ASB5-F1
#
_entry.id   AF-A0A1G3ASB5-F1
#
_cell.length_a   1.000
_cell.length_b   1.000
_cell.length_c   1.000
_cell.angle_alpha   90.00
_cell.angle_beta   90.00
_cell.angle_gamma   90.00
#
_symmetry.space_group_name_H-M   'P 1'
#
loop_
_entity.id
_entity.type
_entity.pdbx_description
1 polymer ?
#
loop_
_entity_poly.entity_id
_entity_poly.type
_entity_poly.pdbx_seq_one_letter_code
_entity_poly.pdbx_strand_id
1 'polypeptide(L)'
;MKLINNKRIFYFFVCLGILIMNSCAPMPSYEERTKIIVSPHKLSVCSGSEDTVFVRLLDKESGPLFGMKINATSTSPTVATVTPESLTDATGRATFAVKGISPGYTNIIFSVAGQKASMEVIFVEH
;
A
#
# COMPACT_ATOMS: atom_id res chain seq x y z
N MET A 1 -34.27 49.47 -49.16
CA MET A 1 -35.26 48.58 -49.79
C MET A 1 -35.41 47.34 -48.91
N LYS A 2 -36.63 47.10 -48.36
CA LYS A 2 -37.06 46.03 -47.42
C LYS A 2 -36.34 46.05 -46.04
N LEU A 3 -36.90 46.48 -44.89
CA LEU A 3 -38.22 46.39 -44.25
C LEU A 3 -38.56 44.96 -43.75
N ILE A 4 -38.50 44.77 -42.43
CA ILE A 4 -39.28 43.93 -41.48
C ILE A 4 -38.39 43.66 -40.23
N ASN A 5 -38.85 43.59 -38.97
CA ASN A 5 -39.74 44.35 -38.10
C ASN A 5 -39.87 43.53 -36.79
N ASN A 6 -39.84 44.22 -35.66
CA ASN A 6 -40.50 43.95 -34.37
C ASN A 6 -40.26 42.66 -33.54
N LYS A 7 -39.79 42.95 -32.32
CA LYS A 7 -40.44 42.64 -31.02
C LYS A 7 -40.67 41.17 -30.67
N ARG A 8 -39.81 40.70 -29.76
CA ARG A 8 -40.17 40.21 -28.42
C ARG A 8 -38.86 40.03 -27.63
N ILE A 9 -38.23 41.11 -27.17
CA ILE A 9 -38.37 41.62 -25.79
C ILE A 9 -39.39 40.85 -24.94
N PHE A 10 -38.90 40.43 -23.77
CA PHE A 10 -39.62 39.86 -22.63
C PHE A 10 -39.84 38.34 -22.66
N TYR A 11 -38.86 37.58 -22.18
CA TYR A 11 -39.03 36.55 -21.16
C TYR A 11 -37.62 36.07 -20.73
N PHE A 12 -37.01 36.74 -19.76
CA PHE A 12 -36.99 36.34 -18.34
C PHE A 12 -35.88 35.32 -18.04
N PHE A 13 -34.92 35.78 -17.24
CA PHE A 13 -34.00 35.03 -16.37
C PHE A 13 -32.72 34.47 -17.02
N VAL A 14 -31.53 35.04 -16.79
CA VAL A 14 -30.76 35.27 -15.54
C VAL A 14 -29.57 34.29 -15.49
N CYS A 15 -28.43 34.81 -15.04
CA CYS A 15 -27.11 34.18 -14.84
C CYS A 15 -26.28 34.01 -16.14
N LEU A 16 -25.44 34.98 -16.53
CA LEU A 16 -24.23 35.45 -15.84
C LEU A 16 -23.31 34.28 -15.41
N GLY A 17 -22.19 34.16 -16.12
CA GLY A 17 -20.92 33.70 -15.58
C GLY A 17 -20.74 32.19 -15.47
N ILE A 18 -19.82 31.64 -16.24
CA ILE A 18 -18.45 31.34 -15.81
C ILE A 18 -17.82 30.44 -16.88
N LEU A 19 -16.69 30.92 -17.41
CA LEU A 19 -15.70 30.12 -18.11
C LEU A 19 -15.26 28.98 -17.19
N ILE A 20 -15.75 27.76 -17.41
CA ILE A 20 -15.18 26.58 -16.77
C ILE A 20 -13.93 26.19 -17.55
N MET A 21 -12.79 26.65 -17.05
CA MET A 21 -11.48 26.13 -17.38
C MET A 21 -11.48 24.61 -17.20
N ASN A 22 -11.03 23.90 -18.24
CA ASN A 22 -10.61 22.51 -18.13
C ASN A 22 -9.38 22.44 -17.21
N SER A 23 -9.59 22.39 -15.90
CA SER A 23 -8.59 21.94 -14.94
C SER A 23 -8.84 20.46 -14.67
N CYS A 24 -8.40 19.61 -15.59
CA CYS A 24 -8.11 18.24 -15.23
C CYS A 24 -6.73 18.31 -14.56
N ALA A 25 -6.69 18.50 -13.24
CA ALA A 25 -5.46 18.26 -12.50
C ALA A 25 -5.10 16.78 -12.74
N PRO A 26 -3.90 16.45 -13.25
CA PRO A 26 -3.45 15.07 -13.28
C PRO A 26 -3.54 14.54 -11.85
N MET A 27 -4.27 13.43 -11.63
CA MET A 27 -4.12 12.67 -10.40
C MET A 27 -2.62 12.38 -10.28
N PRO A 28 -1.92 12.86 -9.24
CA PRO A 28 -0.51 12.54 -9.09
C PRO A 28 -0.45 11.02 -8.96
N SER A 29 0.09 10.36 -9.99
CA SER A 29 0.58 8.99 -9.83
C SER A 29 1.75 9.10 -8.88
N TYR A 30 1.44 9.01 -7.59
CA TYR A 30 2.40 9.04 -6.52
C TYR A 30 3.16 7.71 -6.61
N GLU A 31 4.10 7.61 -7.54
CA GLU A 31 5.29 6.78 -7.32
C GLU A 31 6.10 7.46 -6.22
N GLU A 32 5.53 7.52 -5.03
CA GLU A 32 6.31 7.71 -3.83
C GLU A 32 7.20 6.49 -3.74
N ARG A 33 8.52 6.71 -3.83
CA ARG A 33 9.49 5.66 -3.54
C ARG A 33 9.45 5.37 -2.05
N THR A 34 8.41 4.67 -1.61
CA THR A 34 8.29 4.13 -0.27
C THR A 34 9.40 3.12 -0.04
N LYS A 35 10.05 3.17 1.12
CA LYS A 35 11.10 2.21 1.50
C LYS A 35 10.52 1.18 2.46
N ILE A 36 10.56 -0.09 2.07
CA ILE A 36 10.17 -1.22 2.93
C ILE A 36 11.44 -1.81 3.56
N ILE A 37 11.50 -1.87 4.89
CA ILE A 37 12.60 -2.46 5.65
C ILE A 37 12.04 -3.61 6.47
N VAL A 38 12.60 -4.81 6.33
CA VAL A 38 12.15 -6.02 7.04
C VAL A 38 13.24 -6.44 8.03
N SER A 39 12.86 -6.74 9.27
CA SER A 39 13.79 -7.21 10.30
C SER A 39 13.16 -8.32 11.15
N PRO A 40 13.84 -9.48 11.29
CA PRO A 40 15.11 -9.83 10.66
C PRO A 40 14.97 -10.04 9.14
N HIS A 41 16.08 -10.08 8.39
CA HIS A 41 16.06 -10.43 6.95
C HIS A 41 16.06 -11.95 6.70
N LYS A 42 16.39 -12.72 7.73
CA LYS A 42 16.43 -14.17 7.73
C LYS A 42 15.99 -14.68 9.09
N LEU A 43 15.14 -15.70 9.09
CA LEU A 43 14.59 -16.29 10.28
C LEU A 43 14.80 -17.81 10.27
N SER A 44 15.21 -18.36 11.40
CA SER A 44 15.28 -19.80 11.63
C SER A 44 14.10 -20.20 12.52
N VAL A 45 13.29 -21.15 12.06
CA VAL A 45 12.09 -21.62 12.79
C VAL A 45 12.13 -23.13 12.96
N CYS A 46 11.38 -23.62 13.94
CA CYS A 46 11.22 -25.05 14.20
C CYS A 46 9.72 -25.39 14.20
N SER A 47 9.38 -26.68 14.19
CA SER A 47 7.97 -27.09 14.17
C SER A 47 7.23 -26.57 15.41
N GLY A 48 6.15 -25.81 15.18
CA GLY A 48 5.34 -25.21 16.23
C GLY A 48 5.95 -23.96 16.86
N SER A 49 7.13 -23.48 16.43
CA SER A 49 7.65 -22.19 16.88
C SER A 49 6.83 -21.04 16.29
N GLU A 50 6.78 -19.93 17.02
CA GLU A 50 6.22 -18.67 16.55
C GLU A 50 7.21 -17.55 16.85
N ASP A 51 7.57 -16.80 15.81
CA ASP A 51 8.56 -15.73 15.87
C ASP A 51 7.97 -14.42 15.34
N THR A 52 8.51 -13.31 15.84
CA THR A 52 8.03 -11.97 15.48
C THR A 52 8.92 -11.33 14.43
N VAL A 53 8.29 -10.79 13.38
CA VAL A 53 8.95 -10.02 12.31
C VAL A 53 8.40 -8.61 12.29
N PHE A 54 9.29 -7.63 12.12
CA PHE A 54 8.96 -6.22 11.99
C PHE A 54 9.15 -5.75 10.57
N VAL A 55 8.17 -5.01 10.04
CA VAL A 55 8.28 -4.29 8.78
C VAL A 55 8.15 -2.82 9.05
N ARG A 56 9.15 -2.02 8.66
CA ARG A 56 9.10 -0.55 8.73
C ARG A 56 8.88 0.02 7.35
N LEU A 57 7.97 0.97 7.26
CA LEU A 57 7.60 1.67 6.05
C LEU A 57 7.94 3.15 6.18
N LEU A 58 8.76 3.63 5.26
CA LEU A 58 9.19 5.04 5.23
C LEU A 58 8.84 5.68 3.88
N ASP A 59 8.57 6.98 3.90
CA ASP A 59 8.48 7.80 2.69
C ASP A 59 9.87 8.05 2.06
N LYS A 60 9.90 8.83 0.98
CA LYS A 60 11.14 9.21 0.27
C LYS A 60 12.11 10.05 1.10
N GLU A 61 11.61 10.74 2.13
CA GLU A 61 12.37 11.59 3.06
C GLU A 61 12.74 10.84 4.36
N SER A 62 12.52 9.52 4.40
CA SER A 62 12.71 8.66 5.58
C SER A 62 11.75 8.94 6.75
N GLY A 63 10.64 9.65 6.51
CA GLY A 63 9.54 9.80 7.46
C GLY A 63 8.71 8.52 7.59
N PRO A 64 8.20 8.17 8.78
CA PRO A 64 7.40 6.97 8.97
C PRO A 64 6.00 7.13 8.38
N LEU A 65 5.52 6.10 7.67
CA LEU A 65 4.17 6.08 7.14
C LEU A 65 3.21 5.33 8.10
N PHE A 66 2.27 6.05 8.68
CA PHE A 66 1.26 5.53 9.62
C PHE A 66 0.01 5.00 8.89
N GLY A 67 -0.61 3.94 9.44
CA GLY A 67 -1.91 3.44 8.98
C GLY A 67 -1.88 2.71 7.64
N MET A 68 -0.69 2.38 7.13
CA MET A 68 -0.52 1.68 5.86
C MET A 68 -0.72 0.18 6.05
N LYS A 69 -1.57 -0.42 5.21
CA LYS A 69 -1.80 -1.86 5.18
C LYS A 69 -0.67 -2.56 4.45
N ILE A 70 0.03 -3.44 5.16
CA ILE A 70 1.05 -4.33 4.60
C ILE A 70 0.47 -5.73 4.57
N ASN A 71 0.49 -6.36 3.39
CA ASN A 71 0.10 -7.75 3.22
C ASN A 71 1.35 -8.63 3.23
N ALA A 72 1.26 -9.82 3.82
CA ALA A 72 2.33 -10.80 3.86
C ALA A 72 1.87 -12.16 3.33
N THR A 73 2.76 -12.88 2.65
CA THR A 73 2.45 -14.23 2.13
C THR A 73 3.70 -15.10 2.15
N SER A 74 3.56 -16.35 2.59
CA SER A 74 4.60 -17.36 2.47
C SER A 74 4.56 -17.99 1.08
N THR A 75 5.71 -18.15 0.43
CA THR A 75 5.79 -18.86 -0.86
C THR A 75 5.52 -20.35 -0.71
N SER A 76 5.76 -20.91 0.48
CA SER A 76 5.49 -22.31 0.83
C SER A 76 4.82 -22.38 2.21
N PRO A 77 3.49 -22.20 2.29
CA PRO A 77 2.74 -22.23 3.55
C PRO A 77 2.83 -23.56 4.29
N THR A 78 3.23 -24.65 3.63
CA THR A 78 3.48 -25.94 4.27
C THR A 78 4.77 -25.96 5.10
N VAL A 79 5.74 -25.08 4.82
CA VAL A 79 7.01 -24.96 5.56
C VAL A 79 6.86 -23.96 6.71
N ALA A 80 6.34 -22.77 6.42
CA ALA A 80 6.04 -21.75 7.42
C ALA A 80 4.87 -20.86 6.99
N THR A 81 4.08 -20.40 7.94
CA THR A 81 2.97 -19.43 7.72
C THR A 81 3.31 -18.07 8.32
N VAL A 82 2.58 -17.03 7.89
CA VAL A 82 2.72 -15.67 8.41
C VAL A 82 1.34 -15.05 8.62
N THR A 83 1.19 -14.17 9.61
CA THR A 83 -0.01 -13.31 9.72
C THR A 83 -0.23 -12.58 8.39
N PRO A 84 -1.41 -12.65 7.76
CA PRO A 84 -1.57 -12.22 6.38
C PRO A 84 -1.52 -10.69 6.19
N GLU A 85 -1.84 -9.91 7.22
CA GLU A 85 -1.89 -8.46 7.13
C GLU A 85 -1.63 -7.79 8.48
N SER A 86 -1.10 -6.56 8.43
CA SER A 86 -0.88 -5.71 9.58
C SER A 86 -0.84 -4.24 9.15
N LEU A 87 -1.26 -3.33 10.03
CA LEU A 87 -1.19 -1.88 9.80
C LEU A 87 0.08 -1.31 10.44
N THR A 88 0.69 -0.32 9.79
CA THR A 88 1.81 0.41 10.39
C THR A 88 1.35 1.31 11.54
N ASP A 89 2.09 1.26 12.65
CA ASP A 89 1.92 2.14 13.81
C ASP A 89 2.48 3.55 13.55
N ALA A 90 2.38 4.47 14.53
CA ALA A 90 2.83 5.85 14.39
C ALA A 90 4.35 5.99 14.14
N THR A 91 5.12 4.91 14.33
CA THR A 91 6.55 4.83 14.00
C THR A 91 6.81 4.19 12.63
N GLY A 92 5.74 3.96 11.85
CA GLY A 92 5.79 3.34 10.54
C GLY A 92 6.03 1.83 10.61
N ARG A 93 5.83 1.18 11.76
CA ARG A 93 6.16 -0.23 11.96
C ARG A 93 4.90 -1.10 12.01
N ALA A 94 4.90 -2.18 11.25
CA ALA A 94 3.93 -3.26 11.34
C ALA A 94 4.58 -4.53 11.90
N THR A 95 3.81 -5.32 12.64
CA THR A 95 4.26 -6.56 13.28
C THR A 95 3.54 -7.75 12.68
N PHE A 96 4.31 -8.81 12.42
CA PHE A 96 3.86 -10.07 11.85
C PHE A 96 4.34 -11.24 12.70
N ALA A 97 3.52 -12.27 12.86
CA ALA A 97 3.93 -13.54 13.45
C ALA A 97 4.24 -14.54 12.33
N VAL A 98 5.35 -15.26 12.44
CA VAL A 98 5.75 -16.34 11.52
C VAL A 98 5.76 -17.65 12.30
N LYS A 99 5.05 -18.67 11.81
CA LYS A 99 4.99 -20.00 12.43
C LYS A 99 5.71 -21.05 11.60
N GLY A 100 6.61 -21.80 12.22
CA GLY A 100 7.26 -22.96 11.59
C GLY A 100 6.36 -24.20 11.59
N ILE A 101 6.32 -24.93 10.47
CA ILE A 101 5.44 -26.10 10.29
C ILE A 101 6.25 -27.36 9.98
N SER A 102 7.08 -27.35 8.93
CA SER A 102 7.83 -28.55 8.51
C SER A 102 9.21 -28.20 7.92
N PRO A 103 10.13 -29.18 7.84
CA PRO A 103 11.42 -29.00 7.18
C PRO A 103 11.32 -28.41 5.78
N GLY A 104 12.23 -27.48 5.48
CA GLY A 104 12.31 -26.83 4.18
C GLY A 104 12.74 -25.36 4.25
N TYR A 105 12.60 -24.70 3.11
CA TYR A 105 12.93 -23.30 2.90
C TYR A 105 11.70 -22.59 2.32
N THR A 106 11.43 -21.37 2.78
CA THR A 106 10.39 -20.51 2.21
C THR A 106 10.81 -19.05 2.28
N ASN A 107 10.15 -18.21 1.47
CA ASN A 107 10.25 -16.76 1.58
C ASN A 107 8.93 -16.21 2.08
N ILE A 108 9.01 -15.20 2.96
CA ILE A 108 7.87 -14.34 3.28
C ILE A 108 7.98 -13.09 2.43
N ILE A 109 6.96 -12.85 1.61
CA ILE A 109 6.83 -11.67 0.76
C ILE A 109 5.91 -10.67 1.45
N PHE A 110 6.44 -9.49 1.75
CA PHE A 110 5.69 -8.33 2.24
C PHE A 110 5.37 -7.40 1.08
N SER A 111 4.15 -6.88 1.01
CA SER A 111 3.72 -6.00 -0.08
C SER A 111 2.85 -4.85 0.41
N VAL A 112 3.08 -3.66 -0.17
CA VAL A 112 2.34 -2.44 0.10
C VAL A 112 2.49 -1.49 -1.09
N ALA A 113 1.39 -0.87 -1.53
CA ALA A 113 1.38 0.09 -2.63
C ALA A 113 2.13 -0.38 -3.90
N GLY A 114 2.01 -1.66 -4.25
CA GLY A 114 2.69 -2.26 -5.42
C GLY A 114 4.17 -2.61 -5.21
N GLN A 115 4.79 -2.16 -4.12
CA GLN A 115 6.15 -2.51 -3.75
C GLN A 115 6.20 -3.81 -2.95
N LYS A 116 7.35 -4.50 -3.01
CA LYS A 116 7.57 -5.78 -2.33
C LYS A 116 8.93 -5.84 -1.66
N ALA A 117 8.99 -6.55 -0.53
CA ALA A 117 10.22 -6.97 0.13
C ALA A 117 10.12 -8.46 0.51
N SER A 118 11.26 -9.14 0.61
CA SER A 118 11.32 -10.56 0.94
C SER A 118 12.18 -10.80 2.18
N MET A 119 11.82 -11.82 2.96
CA MET A 119 12.59 -12.35 4.08
C MET A 119 12.72 -13.86 3.93
N GLU A 120 13.92 -14.39 4.15
CA GLU A 120 14.16 -15.84 4.13
C GLU A 120 13.67 -16.49 5.42
N VAL A 121 13.08 -17.67 5.31
CA VAL A 121 12.77 -18.53 6.45
C VAL A 121 13.35 -19.92 6.19
N ILE A 122 14.15 -20.39 7.13
CA ILE A 122 14.76 -21.73 7.11
C ILE A 122 14.21 -22.52 8.29
N PHE A 123 13.72 -23.73 8.01
CA PHE A 123 13.42 -24.66 9.08
C PHE A 123 14.70 -25.28 9.64
N VAL A 124 14.83 -25.32 10.96
CA VAL A 124 15.94 -25.98 11.66
C VAL A 124 15.36 -27.14 12.48
N GLU A 125 15.93 -28.34 12.32
CA GLU A 125 15.60 -29.48 13.17
C GLU A 125 16.22 -29.27 14.57
N HIS A 126 15.45 -29.57 15.61
CA HIS A 126 15.89 -29.53 17.01
C HIS A 126 16.53 -30.84 17.45
#